data_AF-A0A6I6CJN8-F1
#
_entry.id   AF-A0A6I6CJN8-F1
#
_cell.length_a   1.000
_cell.length_b   1.000
_cell.length_c   1.000
_cell.angle_alpha   90.00
_cell.angle_beta   90.00
_cell.angle_gamma   90.00
#
_symmetry.space_group_name_H-M   'P 1'
#
loop_
_entity.id
_entity.type
_entity.pdbx_description
1 polymer ?
#
loop_
_entity_poly.entity_id
_entity_poly.type
_entity_poly.pdbx_seq_one_letter_code
_entity_poly.pdbx_strand_id
1 'polypeptide(L)'
;MLYASTWDKLKDFISISSYKSLIAILVFFTLQILLWFFLKKFKNKFLHLFSGLVLGLVYGVIIQAVVGFPESFTDKEGNQLAEYQWIKELDSWSVLFKKVFILSITLLMIPLIFLSIYRAVTKKSSKRLGRITAKGIVFLVINVAVAFCIAAGIGILFKVGVTSEGEKVLDKFSNGSSGDEDTKLTSIPDMIINYLPKNFFASLASDAVIPVIIMSLVVGLSVKAISLKNPKKVEAFVKLMDASWDIVLKIVNSFIKIIPLAIMSIVTNLMITQSLTALTAVAKVLGAAYVSLFICVIYLTAALAIAKIKPHKWWQKGWRPTYQGLVTQSSSATLPYTMKSLVDEMKVDETCVSTIIPLSTTMGMIGGAGAEGGLIMSLMWTGSDSPIIHDQGIWLFLILGLIMTIIISFGIPGTPGTSTLVITSLTSSLGVPSFREATMSIMLVLEDIFDIGRTAVNILAAMVVSTIVALSEGMIHPETDILSKKAGLKQLKINNINILKDSRSEEIKSLKLKYENKSLNKLEYNQKYKDIKNSYKNKITEAKN
;
A
#
# COMPACT_ATOMS: atom_id res chain seq x y z
N MET A 1 7.56 -14.01 -44.58
CA MET A 1 7.04 -14.57 -43.31
C MET A 1 6.28 -15.84 -43.64
N LEU A 2 7.01 -16.95 -43.76
CA LEU A 2 6.49 -18.26 -44.15
C LEU A 2 6.03 -19.03 -42.91
N TYR A 3 4.93 -19.76 -43.06
CA TYR A 3 4.31 -20.69 -42.13
C TYR A 3 5.21 -21.18 -40.98
N ALA A 4 5.03 -20.62 -39.78
CA ALA A 4 5.45 -21.33 -38.55
C ALA A 4 4.73 -22.68 -38.53
N SER A 5 5.49 -23.77 -38.34
CA SER A 5 4.90 -25.11 -38.32
C SER A 5 3.87 -25.20 -37.20
N THR A 6 2.85 -26.05 -37.36
CA THR A 6 1.85 -26.29 -36.30
C THR A 6 2.52 -26.68 -34.97
N TRP A 7 3.70 -27.31 -35.05
CA TRP A 7 4.55 -27.66 -33.92
C TRP A 7 5.20 -26.45 -33.24
N ASP A 8 5.67 -25.45 -33.99
CA ASP A 8 6.24 -24.23 -33.40
C ASP A 8 5.15 -23.42 -32.70
N LYS A 9 3.96 -23.31 -33.31
CA LYS A 9 2.79 -22.70 -32.65
C LYS A 9 2.37 -23.46 -31.40
N LEU A 10 2.47 -24.79 -31.39
CA LEU A 10 2.17 -25.61 -30.23
C LEU A 10 3.21 -25.42 -29.11
N LYS A 11 4.51 -25.33 -29.46
CA LYS A 11 5.58 -25.04 -28.50
C LYS A 11 5.40 -23.66 -27.86
N ASP A 12 5.08 -22.65 -28.66
CA ASP A 12 4.79 -21.30 -28.15
C ASP A 12 3.54 -21.30 -27.26
N PHE A 13 2.47 -21.99 -27.69
CA PHE A 13 1.21 -22.09 -26.94
C PHE A 13 1.38 -22.80 -25.59
N ILE A 14 2.10 -23.92 -25.56
CA ILE A 14 2.37 -24.67 -24.32
C ILE A 14 3.50 -24.01 -23.52
N SER A 15 4.30 -23.13 -24.14
CA SER A 15 5.54 -22.59 -23.57
C SER A 15 6.46 -23.71 -23.07
N ILE A 16 6.63 -24.76 -23.89
CA ILE A 16 7.57 -25.87 -23.67
C ILE A 16 8.19 -26.25 -25.01
N SER A 17 9.44 -25.88 -25.22
CA SER A 17 10.19 -26.18 -26.45
C SER A 17 11.28 -27.25 -26.28
N SER A 18 11.70 -27.54 -25.04
CA SER A 18 12.84 -28.42 -24.76
C SER A 18 12.60 -29.37 -23.59
N TYR A 19 13.42 -30.42 -23.49
CA TYR A 19 13.39 -31.31 -22.31
C TYR A 19 13.83 -30.57 -21.03
N LYS A 20 14.72 -29.58 -21.14
CA LYS A 20 15.17 -28.76 -20.01
C LYS A 20 14.00 -27.96 -19.41
N SER A 21 13.18 -27.31 -20.24
CA SER A 21 11.97 -26.62 -19.76
C SER A 21 10.99 -27.58 -19.14
N LEU A 22 10.71 -28.72 -19.80
CA LEU A 22 9.79 -29.72 -19.28
C LEU A 22 10.20 -30.21 -17.88
N ILE A 23 11.48 -30.58 -17.68
CA ILE A 23 11.98 -31.04 -16.39
C ILE A 23 11.88 -29.94 -15.33
N ALA A 24 12.34 -28.73 -15.64
CA ALA A 24 12.30 -27.62 -14.69
C ALA A 24 10.85 -27.31 -14.26
N ILE A 25 9.92 -27.25 -15.21
CA ILE A 25 8.50 -27.01 -14.96
C ILE A 25 7.91 -28.14 -14.09
N LEU A 26 8.19 -29.41 -14.41
CA LEU A 26 7.72 -30.56 -13.62
C LEU A 26 8.26 -30.55 -12.19
N VAL A 27 9.54 -30.24 -12.00
CA VAL A 27 10.14 -30.12 -10.66
C VAL A 27 9.48 -28.99 -9.90
N PHE A 28 9.29 -27.82 -10.51
CA PHE A 28 8.61 -26.68 -9.88
C PHE A 28 7.19 -27.05 -9.42
N PHE A 29 6.37 -27.65 -10.28
CA PHE A 29 5.01 -28.08 -9.90
C PHE A 29 5.01 -29.21 -8.86
N THR A 30 5.97 -30.12 -8.91
CA THR A 30 6.12 -31.18 -7.89
C THR A 30 6.41 -30.57 -6.53
N LEU A 31 7.33 -29.61 -6.45
CA LEU A 31 7.64 -28.89 -5.21
C LEU A 31 6.41 -28.12 -4.68
N GLN A 32 5.63 -27.49 -5.56
CA GLN A 32 4.37 -26.83 -5.19
C GLN A 32 3.35 -27.80 -4.59
N ILE A 33 3.18 -28.98 -5.20
CA ILE A 33 2.29 -30.04 -4.71
C ILE A 33 2.77 -30.56 -3.35
N LEU A 34 4.06 -30.86 -3.22
CA LEU A 34 4.66 -31.31 -1.97
C LEU A 34 4.49 -30.28 -0.85
N LEU A 35 4.73 -28.99 -1.16
CA LEU A 35 4.49 -27.89 -0.24
C LEU A 35 3.02 -27.87 0.20
N TRP A 36 2.06 -27.95 -0.72
CA TRP A 36 0.64 -27.97 -0.39
C TRP A 36 0.27 -29.11 0.59
N PHE A 37 0.75 -30.33 0.34
CA PHE A 37 0.49 -31.47 1.21
C PHE A 37 1.21 -31.38 2.56
N PHE A 38 2.45 -30.89 2.57
CA PHE A 38 3.21 -30.64 3.80
C PHE A 38 2.48 -29.65 4.70
N LEU A 39 1.99 -28.56 4.14
CA LEU A 39 1.32 -27.49 4.88
C LEU A 39 0.01 -27.93 5.53
N LYS A 40 -0.72 -28.87 4.92
CA LYS A 40 -1.92 -29.47 5.55
C LYS A 40 -1.64 -30.13 6.90
N LYS A 41 -0.40 -30.58 7.15
CA LYS A 41 -0.01 -31.24 8.41
C LYS A 41 0.22 -30.27 9.56
N PHE A 42 0.46 -29.00 9.28
CA PHE A 42 0.77 -27.99 10.30
C PHE A 42 -0.36 -26.97 10.43
N LYS A 43 -0.66 -26.52 11.64
CA LYS A 43 -1.64 -25.44 11.87
C LYS A 43 -1.02 -24.04 11.88
N ASN A 44 0.31 -23.95 11.93
CA ASN A 44 1.01 -22.68 12.10
C ASN A 44 1.14 -21.92 10.77
N LYS A 45 0.33 -20.87 10.59
CA LYS A 45 0.34 -20.00 9.39
C LYS A 45 1.69 -19.35 9.10
N PHE A 46 2.53 -19.11 10.11
CA PHE A 46 3.87 -18.57 9.89
C PHE A 46 4.78 -19.58 9.16
N LEU A 47 4.70 -20.86 9.54
CA LEU A 47 5.45 -21.92 8.86
C LEU A 47 5.04 -22.03 7.39
N HIS A 48 3.77 -21.78 7.07
CA HIS A 48 3.27 -21.80 5.70
C HIS A 48 3.95 -20.77 4.81
N LEU A 49 4.02 -19.54 5.32
CA LEU A 49 4.68 -18.41 4.67
C LEU A 49 6.17 -18.70 4.46
N PHE A 50 6.86 -19.11 5.53
CA PHE A 50 8.30 -19.33 5.51
C PHE A 50 8.73 -20.50 4.61
N SER A 51 7.99 -21.62 4.61
CA SER A 51 8.30 -22.78 3.76
C SER A 51 8.23 -22.46 2.27
N GLY A 52 7.24 -21.66 1.84
CA GLY A 52 7.14 -21.22 0.44
C GLY A 52 8.35 -20.38 0.03
N LEU A 53 8.80 -19.47 0.90
CA LEU A 53 9.97 -18.63 0.66
C LEU A 53 11.25 -19.46 0.52
N VAL A 54 11.51 -20.35 1.49
CA VAL A 54 12.72 -21.17 1.48
C VAL A 54 12.76 -22.06 0.24
N LEU A 55 11.65 -22.71 -0.12
CA LEU A 55 11.61 -23.56 -1.31
C LEU A 55 11.79 -22.75 -2.60
N GLY A 56 11.17 -21.57 -2.71
CA GLY A 56 11.33 -20.71 -3.88
C GLY A 56 12.77 -20.22 -4.02
N LEU A 57 13.40 -19.83 -2.91
CA LEU A 57 14.79 -19.40 -2.87
C LEU A 57 15.73 -20.54 -3.29
N VAL A 58 15.60 -21.71 -2.65
CA VAL A 58 16.44 -22.89 -2.95
C VAL A 58 16.29 -23.30 -4.41
N TYR A 59 15.06 -23.37 -4.91
CA TYR A 59 14.81 -23.71 -6.31
C TYR A 59 15.41 -22.67 -7.26
N GLY A 60 15.22 -21.37 -6.99
CA GLY A 60 15.82 -20.29 -7.78
C GLY A 60 17.35 -20.33 -7.79
N VAL A 61 17.99 -20.55 -6.64
CA VAL A 61 19.45 -20.71 -6.54
C VAL A 61 19.94 -21.92 -7.32
N ILE A 62 19.23 -23.04 -7.29
CA ILE A 62 19.58 -24.23 -8.07
C ILE A 62 19.53 -23.92 -9.58
N ILE A 63 18.49 -23.23 -10.05
CA ILE A 63 18.39 -22.82 -11.45
C ILE A 63 19.55 -21.89 -11.82
N GLN A 64 19.85 -20.88 -11.01
CA GLN A 64 21.01 -20.00 -11.23
C GLN A 64 22.34 -20.76 -11.22
N ALA A 65 22.50 -21.77 -10.37
CA ALA A 65 23.73 -22.57 -10.30
C ALA A 65 23.93 -23.45 -11.54
N VAL A 66 22.86 -23.92 -12.17
CA VAL A 66 22.91 -24.75 -13.38
C VAL A 66 23.17 -23.90 -14.63
N VAL A 67 22.64 -22.68 -14.67
CA VAL A 67 22.54 -21.91 -15.93
C VAL A 67 23.33 -20.60 -15.92
N GLY A 68 23.78 -20.17 -14.74
CA GLY A 68 24.36 -18.85 -14.56
C GLY A 68 23.31 -17.77 -14.31
N PHE A 69 23.77 -16.53 -14.20
CA PHE A 69 22.92 -15.37 -13.99
C PHE A 69 22.28 -14.89 -15.30
N PRO A 70 21.16 -14.13 -15.24
CA PRO A 70 20.44 -13.67 -16.42
C PRO A 70 21.24 -12.92 -17.48
N GLU A 71 22.39 -12.34 -17.11
CA GLU A 71 23.32 -11.70 -18.05
C GLU A 71 23.87 -12.65 -19.11
N SER A 72 23.99 -13.94 -18.78
CA SER A 72 24.46 -14.95 -19.73
C SER A 72 23.42 -15.30 -20.79
N PHE A 73 22.17 -14.82 -20.65
CA PHE A 73 21.03 -15.24 -21.47
C PHE A 73 20.85 -14.41 -22.74
N THR A 74 21.58 -13.30 -22.87
CA THR A 74 21.52 -12.38 -24.01
C THR A 74 22.89 -12.21 -24.65
N ASP A 75 22.93 -12.03 -25.98
CA ASP A 75 24.16 -11.67 -26.69
C ASP A 75 24.56 -10.20 -26.42
N LYS A 76 25.68 -9.77 -27.01
CA LYS A 76 26.20 -8.39 -26.85
C LYS A 76 25.27 -7.32 -27.45
N GLU A 77 24.30 -7.70 -28.27
CA GLU A 77 23.29 -6.83 -28.87
C GLU A 77 21.97 -6.86 -28.08
N GLY A 78 21.87 -7.66 -27.02
CA GLY A 78 20.69 -7.81 -26.18
C GLY A 78 19.68 -8.84 -26.70
N ASN A 79 20.00 -9.60 -27.75
CA ASN A 79 19.12 -10.65 -28.26
C ASN A 79 19.21 -11.89 -27.36
N GLN A 80 18.06 -12.49 -27.07
CA GLN A 80 18.02 -13.73 -26.29
C GLN A 80 18.69 -14.88 -27.03
N LEU A 81 19.65 -15.52 -26.37
CA LEU A 81 20.35 -16.70 -26.88
C LEU A 81 19.41 -17.91 -26.80
N ALA A 82 19.29 -18.65 -27.91
CA ALA A 82 18.36 -19.78 -28.05
C ALA A 82 18.56 -20.87 -26.97
N GLU A 83 19.78 -21.01 -26.43
CA GLU A 83 20.09 -21.96 -25.36
C GLU A 83 19.33 -21.68 -24.04
N TYR A 84 18.89 -20.44 -23.81
CA TYR A 84 18.23 -20.02 -22.57
C TYR A 84 16.71 -19.83 -22.72
N GLN A 85 16.15 -20.14 -23.89
CA GLN A 85 14.71 -20.03 -24.15
C GLN A 85 13.86 -20.82 -23.14
N TRP A 86 14.37 -21.98 -22.67
CA TRP A 86 13.70 -22.80 -21.67
C TRP A 86 13.57 -22.12 -20.30
N ILE A 87 14.41 -21.13 -19.96
CA ILE A 87 14.27 -20.32 -18.74
C ILE A 87 13.07 -19.39 -18.85
N LYS A 88 12.85 -18.77 -20.01
CA LYS A 88 11.68 -17.90 -20.25
C LYS A 88 10.37 -18.69 -20.18
N GLU A 89 10.42 -19.93 -20.67
CA GLU A 89 9.33 -20.90 -20.53
C GLU A 89 9.09 -21.26 -19.07
N LEU A 90 10.15 -21.58 -18.31
CA LEU A 90 10.05 -21.79 -16.87
C LEU A 90 9.49 -20.55 -16.16
N ASP A 91 9.94 -19.35 -16.51
CA ASP A 91 9.44 -18.10 -15.95
C ASP A 91 7.92 -17.99 -16.16
N SER A 92 7.45 -18.17 -17.41
CA SER A 92 6.04 -18.11 -17.80
C SER A 92 5.15 -19.05 -16.98
N TRP A 93 5.62 -20.27 -16.69
CA TRP A 93 4.91 -21.23 -15.85
C TRP A 93 5.07 -20.94 -14.35
N SER A 94 6.27 -20.54 -13.94
CA SER A 94 6.59 -20.30 -12.53
C SER A 94 5.80 -19.11 -11.98
N VAL A 95 5.45 -18.11 -12.79
CA VAL A 95 4.62 -16.95 -12.38
C VAL A 95 3.12 -17.25 -12.30
N LEU A 96 2.65 -18.45 -12.68
CA LEU A 96 1.22 -18.76 -12.72
C LEU A 96 0.56 -18.55 -11.35
N PHE A 97 1.12 -19.13 -10.28
CA PHE A 97 0.58 -18.99 -8.93
C PHE A 97 0.70 -17.55 -8.40
N LYS A 98 1.78 -16.82 -8.72
CA LYS A 98 1.93 -15.37 -8.48
C LYS A 98 0.76 -14.60 -9.09
N LYS A 99 0.52 -14.76 -10.39
CA LYS A 99 -0.54 -14.05 -11.12
C LYS A 99 -1.93 -14.39 -10.60
N VAL A 100 -2.24 -15.68 -10.44
CA VAL A 100 -3.54 -16.15 -9.90
C VAL A 100 -3.79 -15.53 -8.53
N PHE A 101 -2.78 -15.53 -7.65
CA PHE A 101 -2.93 -14.98 -6.31
C PHE A 101 -3.16 -13.47 -6.31
N ILE A 102 -2.34 -12.70 -7.04
CA ILE A 102 -2.47 -11.24 -7.12
C ILE A 102 -3.84 -10.86 -7.69
N LEU A 103 -4.24 -11.44 -8.82
CA LEU A 103 -5.54 -11.17 -9.44
C LEU A 103 -6.71 -11.50 -8.50
N SER A 104 -6.60 -12.59 -7.74
CA SER A 104 -7.64 -13.01 -6.80
C SER A 104 -7.81 -12.03 -5.64
N ILE A 105 -6.74 -11.45 -5.09
CA ILE A 105 -6.89 -10.45 -4.03
C ILE A 105 -7.31 -9.09 -4.59
N THR A 106 -6.79 -8.68 -5.75
CA THR A 106 -7.22 -7.44 -6.42
C THR A 106 -8.72 -7.46 -6.72
N LEU A 107 -9.27 -8.61 -7.14
CA LEU A 107 -10.71 -8.80 -7.33
C LEU A 107 -11.52 -8.52 -6.06
N LEU A 108 -11.01 -8.90 -4.88
CA LEU A 108 -11.71 -8.75 -3.60
C LEU A 108 -11.52 -7.38 -2.96
N MET A 109 -10.51 -6.63 -3.40
CA MET A 109 -10.16 -5.33 -2.86
C MET A 109 -11.35 -4.36 -2.93
N ILE A 110 -11.90 -4.14 -4.13
CA ILE A 110 -12.95 -3.14 -4.35
C ILE A 110 -14.24 -3.47 -3.57
N PRO A 111 -14.80 -4.70 -3.62
CA PRO A 111 -15.96 -5.07 -2.81
C PRO A 111 -15.71 -4.91 -1.31
N LEU A 112 -14.53 -5.30 -0.83
CA LEU A 112 -14.18 -5.20 0.60
C LEU A 112 -14.13 -3.74 1.05
N ILE A 113 -13.46 -2.88 0.28
CA ILE A 113 -13.38 -1.44 0.58
C ILE A 113 -14.79 -0.86 0.65
N PHE A 114 -15.60 -1.13 -0.37
CA PHE A 114 -16.94 -0.59 -0.45
C PHE A 114 -17.80 -0.97 0.75
N LEU A 115 -17.90 -2.27 1.02
CA LEU A 115 -18.69 -2.81 2.12
C LEU A 115 -18.17 -2.35 3.48
N SER A 116 -16.85 -2.26 3.65
CA SER A 116 -16.25 -1.84 4.92
C SER A 116 -16.60 -0.40 5.27
N ILE A 117 -16.45 0.53 4.32
CA ILE A 117 -16.72 1.96 4.54
C ILE A 117 -18.21 2.21 4.66
N TYR A 118 -19.02 1.56 3.82
CA TYR A 118 -20.47 1.58 3.94
C TYR A 118 -20.92 1.16 5.36
N ARG A 119 -20.44 0.02 5.87
CA ARG A 119 -20.77 -0.50 7.21
C ARG A 119 -20.28 0.44 8.31
N ALA A 120 -19.08 1.00 8.17
CA ALA A 120 -18.50 1.96 9.11
C ALA A 120 -19.35 3.24 9.26
N VAL A 121 -19.85 3.78 8.13
CA VAL A 121 -20.70 4.98 8.13
C VAL A 121 -22.10 4.69 8.66
N THR A 122 -22.66 3.53 8.33
CA THR A 122 -24.05 3.18 8.69
C THR A 122 -24.19 2.76 10.15
N LYS A 123 -23.19 2.09 10.74
CA LYS A 123 -23.25 1.56 12.11
C LYS A 123 -22.84 2.55 13.22
N LYS A 124 -22.19 3.69 12.94
CA LYS A 124 -21.68 4.65 13.96
C LYS A 124 -21.76 6.14 13.54
N SER A 125 -21.43 7.06 14.45
CA SER A 125 -21.54 8.51 14.23
C SER A 125 -20.70 9.04 13.06
N SER A 126 -21.32 9.79 12.14
CA SER A 126 -20.67 10.26 10.90
C SER A 126 -19.59 11.33 11.16
N LYS A 127 -19.66 12.02 12.30
CA LYS A 127 -18.69 13.05 12.68
C LYS A 127 -17.37 12.45 13.14
N ARG A 128 -17.42 11.29 13.81
CA ARG A 128 -16.23 10.54 14.23
C ARG A 128 -15.43 10.07 13.03
N LEU A 129 -16.12 9.60 11.98
CA LEU A 129 -15.51 9.16 10.75
C LEU A 129 -14.65 10.25 10.08
N GLY A 130 -15.21 11.45 9.88
CA GLY A 130 -14.45 12.56 9.29
C GLY A 130 -13.19 12.93 10.09
N ARG A 131 -13.23 12.84 11.42
CA ARG A 131 -12.06 13.06 12.28
C ARG A 131 -11.01 11.94 12.13
N ILE A 132 -11.44 10.68 12.05
CA ILE A 132 -10.57 9.53 11.80
C ILE A 132 -9.87 9.68 10.45
N THR A 133 -10.63 9.97 9.38
CA THR A 133 -10.08 10.16 8.03
C THR A 133 -9.08 11.30 7.99
N ALA A 134 -9.43 12.48 8.53
CA ALA A 134 -8.54 13.64 8.54
C ALA A 134 -7.24 13.36 9.31
N LYS A 135 -7.32 12.75 10.50
CA LYS A 135 -6.12 12.34 11.25
C LYS A 135 -5.29 11.32 10.47
N GLY A 136 -5.95 10.33 9.85
CA GLY A 136 -5.30 9.32 9.00
C GLY A 136 -4.49 9.95 7.88
N ILE A 137 -5.09 10.86 7.09
CA ILE A 137 -4.42 11.58 6.00
C ILE A 137 -3.23 12.38 6.53
N VAL A 138 -3.41 13.14 7.61
CA VAL A 138 -2.33 13.96 8.19
C VAL A 138 -1.15 13.09 8.60
N PHE A 139 -1.40 11.98 9.32
CA PHE A 139 -0.32 11.08 9.73
C PHE A 139 0.34 10.40 8.53
N LEU A 140 -0.42 9.99 7.52
CA LEU A 140 0.09 9.39 6.29
C LEU A 140 1.01 10.37 5.52
N VAL A 141 0.62 11.64 5.39
CA VAL A 141 1.41 12.67 4.71
C VAL A 141 2.67 13.03 5.49
N ILE A 142 2.57 13.21 6.81
CA ILE A 142 3.74 13.47 7.67
C ILE A 142 4.77 12.34 7.51
N ASN A 143 4.28 11.10 7.50
CA ASN A 143 5.09 9.92 7.33
C ASN A 143 5.81 9.85 5.97
N VAL A 144 5.14 10.25 4.88
CA VAL A 144 5.79 10.41 3.56
C VAL A 144 6.90 11.45 3.62
N ALA A 145 6.63 12.61 4.24
CA ALA A 145 7.61 13.68 4.35
C ALA A 145 8.85 13.25 5.15
N VAL A 146 8.64 12.54 6.28
CA VAL A 146 9.74 12.02 7.10
C VAL A 146 10.58 11.01 6.31
N ALA A 147 9.96 10.09 5.58
CA ALA A 147 10.71 9.12 4.78
C ALA A 147 11.46 9.73 3.60
N PHE A 148 10.89 10.76 2.97
CA PHE A 148 11.60 11.56 1.98
C PHE A 148 12.87 12.16 2.57
N CYS A 149 12.76 12.83 3.73
CA CYS A 149 13.93 13.43 4.39
C CYS A 149 14.99 12.40 4.77
N ILE A 150 14.57 11.23 5.29
CA ILE A 150 15.49 10.12 5.61
C ILE A 150 16.21 9.67 4.34
N ALA A 151 15.49 9.34 3.28
CA ALA A 151 16.08 8.80 2.07
C ALA A 151 16.93 9.81 1.30
N ALA A 152 16.49 11.07 1.23
CA ALA A 152 17.29 12.15 0.64
C ALA A 152 18.59 12.36 1.43
N GLY A 153 18.51 12.43 2.76
CA GLY A 153 19.68 12.61 3.63
C GLY A 153 20.68 11.44 3.52
N ILE A 154 20.18 10.20 3.55
CA ILE A 154 21.00 9.00 3.36
C ILE A 154 21.62 9.01 1.96
N GLY A 155 20.84 9.25 0.91
CA GLY A 155 21.36 9.23 -0.46
C GLY A 155 22.42 10.29 -0.73
N ILE A 156 22.29 11.48 -0.13
CA ILE A 156 23.30 12.54 -0.19
C ILE A 156 24.56 12.12 0.59
N LEU A 157 24.40 11.59 1.80
CA LEU A 157 25.50 11.14 2.64
C LEU A 157 26.33 10.06 1.95
N PHE A 158 25.67 9.09 1.31
CA PHE A 158 26.33 8.04 0.57
C PHE A 158 26.79 8.48 -0.82
N LYS A 159 26.36 9.63 -1.35
CA LYS A 159 26.62 10.07 -2.73
C LYS A 159 26.17 9.04 -3.76
N VAL A 160 24.90 8.64 -3.70
CA VAL A 160 24.37 7.49 -4.48
C VAL A 160 24.47 7.64 -5.99
N GLY A 161 24.59 8.86 -6.53
CA GLY A 161 24.81 9.14 -7.95
C GLY A 161 26.28 9.21 -8.39
N VAL A 162 27.22 8.87 -7.51
CA VAL A 162 28.66 8.86 -7.84
C VAL A 162 29.18 7.42 -7.77
N THR A 163 29.83 6.96 -8.83
CA THR A 163 30.48 5.65 -8.90
C THR A 163 31.69 5.58 -7.94
N SER A 164 32.21 4.37 -7.74
CA SER A 164 33.43 4.16 -6.93
C SER A 164 34.65 4.90 -7.52
N GLU A 165 34.64 5.16 -8.82
CA GLU A 165 35.70 5.86 -9.57
C GLU A 165 35.52 7.39 -9.56
N GLY A 166 34.45 7.89 -8.93
CA GLY A 166 34.16 9.32 -8.85
C GLY A 166 33.35 9.86 -10.03
N GLU A 167 32.95 9.00 -10.97
CA GLU A 167 32.12 9.41 -12.10
C GLU A 167 30.68 9.67 -11.68
N LYS A 168 30.06 10.69 -12.28
CA LYS A 168 28.66 11.03 -12.09
C LYS A 168 27.79 10.23 -13.05
N VAL A 169 26.89 9.41 -12.48
CA VAL A 169 26.14 8.41 -13.23
C VAL A 169 25.10 9.01 -14.19
N LEU A 170 24.71 10.27 -14.00
CA LEU A 170 23.71 10.95 -14.83
C LEU A 170 24.31 11.92 -15.86
N ASP A 171 25.58 12.30 -15.74
CA ASP A 171 26.24 13.24 -16.68
C ASP A 171 26.38 12.65 -18.09
N LYS A 172 26.46 11.31 -18.20
CA LYS A 172 26.46 10.62 -19.51
C LYS A 172 25.11 10.72 -20.23
N PHE A 173 24.05 11.08 -19.51
CA PHE A 173 22.68 11.11 -20.02
C PHE A 173 22.11 12.54 -20.13
N SER A 174 22.79 13.55 -19.57
CA SER A 174 22.33 14.96 -19.59
C SER A 174 22.42 15.64 -20.94
N ASN A 175 23.13 15.06 -21.91
CA ASN A 175 23.48 15.72 -23.18
C ASN A 175 22.57 15.35 -24.37
N GLY A 176 21.53 14.54 -24.16
CA GLY A 176 20.89 13.80 -25.27
C GLY A 176 19.39 13.99 -25.52
N SER A 177 18.64 14.79 -24.74
CA SER A 177 17.19 14.90 -24.98
C SER A 177 16.65 16.31 -24.70
N SER A 178 16.69 17.14 -25.74
CA SER A 178 15.73 18.22 -25.95
C SER A 178 14.36 17.60 -26.28
N GLY A 179 13.74 16.99 -25.26
CA GLY A 179 12.36 16.52 -25.33
C GLY A 179 11.45 17.58 -24.73
N ASP A 180 11.10 18.57 -25.54
CA ASP A 180 9.90 19.40 -25.37
C ASP A 180 8.67 18.47 -25.47
N GLU A 181 8.44 17.65 -24.45
CA GLU A 181 7.12 17.11 -24.21
C GLU A 181 6.53 17.89 -23.06
N ASP A 182 5.65 18.79 -23.46
CA ASP A 182 4.69 19.60 -22.72
C ASP A 182 3.85 18.68 -21.78
N THR A 183 4.51 18.04 -20.81
CA THR A 183 3.86 17.29 -19.73
C THR A 183 3.33 18.34 -18.77
N LYS A 184 2.25 18.99 -19.19
CA LYS A 184 1.48 19.89 -18.33
C LYS A 184 1.15 19.11 -17.08
N LEU A 185 1.74 19.55 -15.98
CA LEU A 185 1.42 19.03 -14.66
C LEU A 185 -0.08 19.08 -14.50
N THR A 186 -0.67 17.94 -14.16
CA THR A 186 -2.07 17.91 -13.75
C THR A 186 -2.18 18.84 -12.56
N SER A 187 -2.93 19.93 -12.70
CA SER A 187 -3.06 20.90 -11.62
C SER A 187 -3.64 20.21 -10.38
N ILE A 188 -3.33 20.69 -9.17
CA ILE A 188 -3.95 20.15 -7.94
C ILE A 188 -5.49 20.11 -8.07
N PRO A 189 -6.16 21.15 -8.61
CA PRO A 189 -7.59 21.07 -8.94
C PRO A 189 -7.97 19.89 -9.85
N ASP A 190 -7.25 19.69 -10.96
CA ASP A 190 -7.54 18.58 -11.89
C ASP A 190 -7.30 17.22 -11.24
N MET A 191 -6.29 17.10 -10.38
CA MET A 191 -6.03 15.90 -9.60
C MET A 191 -7.20 15.58 -8.65
N ILE A 192 -7.74 16.60 -7.96
CA ILE A 192 -8.93 16.45 -7.11
C ILE A 192 -10.14 16.04 -7.95
N ILE A 193 -10.35 16.67 -9.11
CA ILE A 193 -11.46 16.36 -10.02
C ILE A 193 -11.36 14.91 -10.52
N ASN A 194 -10.16 14.42 -10.80
CA ASN A 194 -9.93 13.05 -11.27
C ASN A 194 -10.23 12.00 -10.19
N TYR A 195 -10.21 12.35 -8.90
CA TYR A 195 -10.67 11.47 -7.83
C TYR A 195 -12.17 11.46 -7.63
N LEU A 196 -12.91 12.43 -8.18
CA LEU A 196 -14.36 12.45 -8.05
C LEU A 196 -14.98 11.36 -8.93
N PRO A 197 -15.83 10.49 -8.36
CA PRO A 197 -16.49 9.44 -9.12
C PRO A 197 -17.46 10.05 -10.13
N LYS A 198 -17.20 9.84 -11.43
CA LYS A 198 -18.05 10.33 -12.54
C LYS A 198 -19.24 9.41 -12.83
N ASN A 199 -19.14 8.13 -12.45
CA ASN A 199 -20.16 7.12 -12.67
C ASN A 199 -20.12 6.06 -11.58
N PHE A 200 -21.29 5.63 -11.09
CA PHE A 200 -21.41 4.66 -9.98
C PHE A 200 -20.70 3.34 -10.28
N PHE A 201 -21.08 2.69 -11.39
CA PHE A 201 -20.55 1.37 -11.76
C PHE A 201 -19.12 1.46 -12.25
N ALA A 202 -18.77 2.49 -13.02
CA ALA A 202 -17.40 2.68 -13.47
C ALA A 202 -16.44 2.87 -12.29
N SER A 203 -16.87 3.54 -11.21
CA SER A 203 -16.03 3.69 -10.01
C SER A 203 -15.78 2.36 -9.33
N LEU A 204 -16.78 1.48 -9.26
CA LEU A 204 -16.65 0.13 -8.69
C LEU A 204 -15.94 -0.86 -9.62
N ALA A 205 -15.88 -0.58 -10.93
CA ALA A 205 -15.14 -1.36 -11.91
C ALA A 205 -13.72 -0.81 -12.15
N SER A 206 -13.39 0.36 -11.61
CA SER A 206 -12.08 0.98 -11.74
C SER A 206 -11.08 0.39 -10.76
N ASP A 207 -9.79 0.46 -11.11
CA ASP A 207 -8.69 0.16 -10.19
C ASP A 207 -8.42 1.31 -9.20
N ALA A 208 -9.21 2.38 -9.25
CA ALA A 208 -9.03 3.57 -8.42
C ALA A 208 -9.77 3.44 -7.09
N VAL A 209 -8.99 3.30 -6.00
CA VAL A 209 -9.53 3.12 -4.64
C VAL A 209 -10.26 4.37 -4.12
N ILE A 210 -9.77 5.57 -4.40
CA ILE A 210 -10.37 6.82 -3.87
C ILE A 210 -11.81 7.04 -4.38
N PRO A 211 -12.11 6.93 -5.69
CA PRO A 211 -13.48 6.95 -6.18
C PRO A 211 -14.40 5.94 -5.46
N VAL A 212 -13.93 4.72 -5.22
CA VAL A 212 -14.68 3.71 -4.46
C VAL A 212 -14.95 4.18 -3.03
N ILE A 213 -13.95 4.72 -2.33
CA ILE A 213 -14.11 5.30 -0.99
C ILE A 213 -15.21 6.37 -0.98
N ILE A 214 -15.13 7.33 -1.90
CA ILE A 214 -16.10 8.44 -2.00
C ILE A 214 -17.50 7.89 -2.27
N MET A 215 -17.65 6.96 -3.22
CA MET A 215 -18.94 6.33 -3.50
C MET A 215 -19.51 5.59 -2.29
N SER A 216 -18.67 4.86 -1.57
CA SER A 216 -19.05 4.13 -0.36
C SER A 216 -19.54 5.06 0.75
N LEU A 217 -18.87 6.21 0.91
CA LEU A 217 -19.29 7.27 1.84
C LEU A 217 -20.64 7.86 1.43
N VAL A 218 -20.83 8.21 0.16
CA VAL A 218 -22.10 8.77 -0.35
C VAL A 218 -23.26 7.79 -0.11
N VAL A 219 -23.08 6.51 -0.47
CA VAL A 219 -24.10 5.46 -0.25
C VAL A 219 -24.35 5.26 1.25
N GLY A 220 -23.30 5.09 2.06
CA GLY A 220 -23.42 4.87 3.49
C GLY A 220 -24.10 6.04 4.22
N LEU A 221 -23.75 7.29 3.88
CA LEU A 221 -24.37 8.48 4.46
C LEU A 221 -25.83 8.60 4.04
N SER A 222 -26.16 8.27 2.79
CA SER A 222 -27.54 8.29 2.29
C SER A 222 -28.41 7.26 2.99
N VAL A 223 -27.92 6.02 3.13
CA VAL A 223 -28.62 4.96 3.87
C VAL A 223 -28.81 5.36 5.33
N LYS A 224 -27.79 5.92 5.98
CA LYS A 224 -27.90 6.42 7.34
C LYS A 224 -28.96 7.53 7.45
N ALA A 225 -28.96 8.49 6.53
CA ALA A 225 -29.93 9.59 6.53
C ALA A 225 -31.37 9.09 6.38
N ILE A 226 -31.60 8.09 5.53
CA ILE A 226 -32.91 7.45 5.38
C ILE A 226 -33.27 6.66 6.64
N SER A 227 -32.33 5.88 7.19
CA SER A 227 -32.54 5.09 8.41
C SER A 227 -32.94 5.96 9.61
N LEU A 228 -32.41 7.17 9.72
CA LEU A 228 -32.79 8.12 10.79
C LEU A 228 -34.23 8.61 10.67
N LYS A 229 -34.82 8.61 9.46
CA LYS A 229 -36.21 9.01 9.22
C LYS A 229 -37.17 7.82 9.23
N ASN A 230 -36.79 6.70 8.60
CA ASN A 230 -37.60 5.49 8.48
C ASN A 230 -36.69 4.25 8.34
N PRO A 231 -36.34 3.58 9.44
CA PRO A 231 -35.44 2.41 9.44
C PRO A 231 -35.93 1.26 8.56
N LYS A 232 -37.24 0.98 8.55
CA LYS A 232 -37.83 -0.15 7.81
C LYS A 232 -37.59 -0.06 6.30
N LYS A 233 -37.47 1.16 5.74
CA LYS A 233 -37.23 1.36 4.30
C LYS A 233 -35.88 0.85 3.80
N VAL A 234 -34.87 0.79 4.66
CA VAL A 234 -33.50 0.39 4.28
C VAL A 234 -33.05 -0.92 4.91
N GLU A 235 -33.90 -1.55 5.73
CA GLU A 235 -33.56 -2.75 6.48
C GLU A 235 -33.06 -3.90 5.59
N ALA A 236 -33.77 -4.18 4.49
CA ALA A 236 -33.40 -5.22 3.54
C ALA A 236 -32.03 -4.95 2.90
N PHE A 237 -31.75 -3.69 2.55
CA PHE A 237 -30.48 -3.28 1.97
C PHE A 237 -29.32 -3.42 2.97
N VAL A 238 -29.52 -3.02 4.23
CA VAL A 238 -28.51 -3.18 5.29
C VAL A 238 -28.19 -4.66 5.51
N LYS A 239 -29.21 -5.52 5.61
CA LYS A 239 -29.03 -6.98 5.76
C LYS A 239 -28.27 -7.58 4.58
N LEU A 240 -28.59 -7.17 3.35
CA LEU A 240 -27.87 -7.60 2.15
C LEU A 240 -26.39 -7.21 2.21
N MET A 241 -26.09 -5.95 2.55
CA MET A 241 -24.70 -5.48 2.64
C MET A 241 -23.91 -6.17 3.75
N ASP A 242 -24.54 -6.46 4.89
CA ASP A 242 -23.91 -7.22 5.97
C ASP A 242 -23.62 -8.68 5.55
N ALA A 243 -24.56 -9.35 4.85
CA ALA A 243 -24.33 -10.69 4.33
C ALA A 243 -23.22 -10.70 3.25
N SER A 244 -23.21 -9.71 2.35
CA SER A 244 -22.16 -9.56 1.33
C SER A 244 -20.78 -9.40 1.96
N TRP A 245 -20.68 -8.68 3.08
CA TRP A 245 -19.43 -8.55 3.83
C TRP A 245 -18.91 -9.90 4.31
N ASP A 246 -19.77 -10.70 4.94
CA ASP A 246 -19.39 -12.02 5.45
C ASP A 246 -18.98 -12.98 4.33
N ILE A 247 -19.66 -12.90 3.17
CA ILE A 247 -19.30 -13.65 1.96
C ILE A 247 -17.92 -13.25 1.46
N VAL A 248 -17.66 -11.94 1.28
CA VAL A 248 -16.35 -11.45 0.83
C VAL A 248 -15.24 -11.87 1.79
N LEU A 249 -15.45 -11.76 3.10
CA LEU A 249 -14.49 -12.24 4.10
C LEU A 249 -14.25 -13.76 4.00
N LYS A 250 -15.28 -14.55 3.71
CA LYS A 250 -15.13 -16.00 3.50
C LYS A 250 -14.27 -16.31 2.26
N ILE A 251 -14.44 -15.56 1.17
CA ILE A 251 -13.65 -15.70 -0.04
C ILE A 251 -12.19 -15.33 0.23
N VAL A 252 -11.93 -14.19 0.89
CA VAL A 252 -10.59 -13.78 1.34
C VAL A 252 -9.90 -14.90 2.13
N ASN A 253 -10.60 -15.49 3.10
CA ASN A 253 -10.07 -16.60 3.90
C ASN A 253 -9.72 -17.86 3.09
N SER A 254 -10.31 -18.03 1.91
CA SER A 254 -10.03 -19.15 1.02
C SER A 254 -8.73 -18.91 0.24
N PHE A 255 -8.53 -17.70 -0.31
CA PHE A 255 -7.29 -17.34 -1.00
C PHE A 255 -6.07 -17.27 -0.09
N ILE A 256 -6.25 -16.93 1.20
CA ILE A 256 -5.18 -16.98 2.20
C ILE A 256 -4.51 -18.37 2.26
N LYS A 257 -5.23 -19.45 1.95
CA LYS A 257 -4.67 -20.81 1.96
C LYS A 257 -3.67 -21.06 0.83
N ILE A 258 -3.80 -20.34 -0.30
CA ILE A 258 -2.99 -20.51 -1.50
C ILE A 258 -1.70 -19.67 -1.44
N ILE A 259 -1.63 -18.70 -0.51
CA ILE A 259 -0.47 -17.80 -0.32
C ILE A 259 0.90 -18.51 -0.40
N PRO A 260 1.14 -19.65 0.27
CA PRO A 260 2.47 -20.28 0.27
C PRO A 260 2.96 -20.68 -1.12
N LEU A 261 2.03 -21.10 -1.98
CA LEU A 261 2.33 -21.49 -3.36
C LEU A 261 2.68 -20.26 -4.19
N ALA A 262 1.95 -19.16 -3.97
CA ALA A 262 2.23 -17.87 -4.59
C ALA A 262 3.59 -17.31 -4.14
N ILE A 263 3.95 -17.44 -2.86
CA ILE A 263 5.26 -17.00 -2.32
C ILE A 263 6.39 -17.75 -3.01
N MET A 264 6.32 -19.08 -3.09
CA MET A 264 7.33 -19.88 -3.79
C MET A 264 7.48 -19.43 -5.25
N SER A 265 6.35 -19.18 -5.93
CA SER A 265 6.28 -18.67 -7.30
C SER A 265 6.92 -17.30 -7.46
N ILE A 266 6.64 -16.35 -6.55
CA ILE A 266 7.20 -15.00 -6.59
C ILE A 266 8.71 -15.03 -6.35
N VAL A 267 9.17 -15.77 -5.35
CA VAL A 267 10.60 -15.85 -5.02
C VAL A 267 11.36 -16.56 -6.15
N THR A 268 10.78 -17.59 -6.76
CA THR A 268 11.37 -18.26 -7.93
C THR A 268 11.52 -17.29 -9.10
N ASN A 269 10.45 -16.56 -9.45
CA ASN A 269 10.47 -15.56 -10.50
C ASN A 269 11.54 -14.49 -10.23
N LEU A 270 11.60 -13.95 -9.00
CA LEU A 270 12.63 -12.99 -8.60
C LEU A 270 14.05 -13.53 -8.82
N MET A 271 14.32 -14.78 -8.46
CA MET A 271 15.65 -15.36 -8.67
C MET A 271 15.96 -15.58 -10.16
N ILE A 272 14.96 -15.89 -10.99
CA ILE A 272 15.18 -16.18 -12.42
C ILE A 272 15.34 -14.90 -13.25
N THR A 273 14.71 -13.79 -12.84
CA THR A 273 14.73 -12.54 -13.63
C THR A 273 15.83 -11.56 -13.22
N GLN A 274 16.42 -11.71 -12.03
CA GLN A 274 17.35 -10.72 -11.48
C GLN A 274 18.83 -11.01 -11.77
N SER A 275 19.54 -10.01 -12.29
CA SER A 275 20.96 -10.05 -12.69
C SER A 275 21.89 -9.53 -11.59
N LEU A 276 22.99 -10.25 -11.34
CA LEU A 276 23.95 -9.94 -10.27
C LEU A 276 24.88 -8.77 -10.65
N THR A 277 25.32 -8.69 -11.91
CA THR A 277 26.14 -7.59 -12.43
C THR A 277 25.35 -6.28 -12.45
N ALA A 278 24.08 -6.31 -12.85
CA ALA A 278 23.23 -5.13 -12.77
C ALA A 278 23.09 -4.69 -11.31
N LEU A 279 22.89 -5.64 -10.38
CA LEU A 279 22.87 -5.35 -8.94
C LEU A 279 24.15 -4.69 -8.44
N THR A 280 25.34 -5.12 -8.89
CA THR A 280 26.61 -4.50 -8.48
C THR A 280 26.77 -3.06 -8.98
N ALA A 281 26.31 -2.76 -10.20
CA ALA A 281 26.39 -1.42 -10.79
C ALA A 281 25.55 -0.38 -10.02
N VAL A 282 24.46 -0.83 -9.40
CA VAL A 282 23.53 0.02 -8.64
C VAL A 282 23.45 -0.35 -7.15
N ALA A 283 24.39 -1.17 -6.67
CA ALA A 283 24.42 -1.69 -5.30
C ALA A 283 24.44 -0.56 -4.25
N LYS A 284 25.12 0.53 -4.57
CA LYS A 284 25.20 1.73 -3.73
C LYS A 284 23.85 2.40 -3.54
N VAL A 285 23.09 2.56 -4.62
CA VAL A 285 21.73 3.12 -4.62
C VAL A 285 20.80 2.18 -3.84
N LEU A 286 20.86 0.88 -4.12
CA LEU A 286 20.03 -0.12 -3.44
C LEU A 286 20.33 -0.21 -1.94
N GLY A 287 21.61 -0.18 -1.55
CA GLY A 287 22.04 -0.20 -0.16
C GLY A 287 21.52 1.03 0.59
N ALA A 288 21.67 2.22 0.01
CA ALA A 288 21.10 3.45 0.57
C ALA A 288 19.57 3.38 0.68
N ALA A 289 18.90 2.79 -0.30
CA ALA A 289 17.46 2.59 -0.29
C ALA A 289 17.01 1.71 0.88
N TYR A 290 17.64 0.54 1.06
CA TYR A 290 17.32 -0.38 2.15
C TYR A 290 17.70 0.15 3.54
N VAL A 291 18.81 0.89 3.66
CA VAL A 291 19.15 1.61 4.89
C VAL A 291 18.06 2.63 5.23
N SER A 292 17.59 3.39 4.25
CA SER A 292 16.53 4.38 4.42
C SER A 292 15.21 3.73 4.86
N LEU A 293 14.82 2.63 4.23
CA LEU A 293 13.64 1.85 4.61
C LEU A 293 13.78 1.26 6.02
N PHE A 294 14.95 0.74 6.38
CA PHE A 294 15.22 0.21 7.72
C PHE A 294 15.11 1.30 8.80
N ILE A 295 15.63 2.50 8.54
CA ILE A 295 15.46 3.65 9.43
C ILE A 295 13.96 4.02 9.55
N CYS A 296 13.19 3.96 8.45
CA CYS A 296 11.74 4.16 8.50
C CYS A 296 11.04 3.12 9.40
N VAL A 297 11.45 1.85 9.34
CA VAL A 297 10.92 0.79 10.23
C VAL A 297 11.21 1.10 11.71
N ILE A 298 12.43 1.56 12.01
CA ILE A 298 12.82 1.97 13.37
C ILE A 298 11.96 3.15 13.82
N TYR A 299 11.83 4.18 12.98
CA TYR A 299 11.02 5.36 13.23
C TYR A 299 9.55 5.00 13.53
N LEU A 300 8.93 4.17 12.69
CA LEU A 300 7.54 3.73 12.87
C LEU A 300 7.37 2.91 14.15
N THR A 301 8.35 2.06 14.47
CA THR A 301 8.36 1.27 15.72
C THR A 301 8.53 2.18 16.94
N ALA A 302 9.37 3.21 16.85
CA ALA A 302 9.54 4.21 17.90
C ALA A 302 8.27 5.04 18.10
N ALA A 303 7.56 5.40 17.02
CA ALA A 303 6.27 6.10 17.10
C ALA A 303 5.23 5.30 17.90
N LEU A 304 5.17 3.98 17.73
CA LEU A 304 4.34 3.09 18.57
C LEU A 304 4.74 3.16 20.05
N ALA A 305 6.04 3.10 20.33
CA ALA A 305 6.57 3.15 21.70
C ALA A 305 6.24 4.48 22.38
N ILE A 306 6.44 5.60 21.69
CA ILE A 306 6.09 6.96 22.16
C ILE A 306 4.59 7.08 22.42
N ALA A 307 3.77 6.46 21.56
CA ALA A 307 2.33 6.37 21.75
C ALA A 307 1.90 5.45 22.91
N LYS A 308 2.85 4.82 23.63
CA LYS A 308 2.60 3.86 24.73
C LYS A 308 1.91 2.57 24.29
N ILE A 309 2.09 2.17 23.04
CA ILE A 309 1.76 0.84 22.51
C ILE A 309 2.99 -0.05 22.73
N LYS A 310 2.80 -1.29 23.18
CA LYS A 310 3.90 -2.25 23.39
C LYS A 310 4.40 -2.75 22.03
N PRO A 311 5.57 -2.31 21.54
CA PRO A 311 5.98 -2.60 20.16
C PRO A 311 6.16 -4.09 19.90
N HIS A 312 6.66 -4.84 20.90
CA HIS A 312 6.88 -6.27 20.74
C HIS A 312 5.58 -7.06 20.51
N LYS A 313 4.50 -6.73 21.24
CA LYS A 313 3.18 -7.38 21.06
C LYS A 313 2.55 -6.97 19.75
N TRP A 314 2.76 -5.72 19.36
CA TRP A 314 2.29 -5.21 18.09
C TRP A 314 2.97 -5.94 16.92
N TRP A 315 4.30 -6.04 16.91
CA TRP A 315 5.07 -6.73 15.88
C TRP A 315 4.74 -8.23 15.75
N GLN A 316 4.43 -8.92 16.85
CA GLN A 316 3.98 -10.32 16.81
C GLN A 316 2.77 -10.54 15.90
N LYS A 317 1.92 -9.52 15.75
CA LYS A 317 0.69 -9.54 14.93
C LYS A 317 0.88 -8.80 13.60
N GLY A 318 1.69 -7.73 13.63
CA GLY A 318 1.98 -6.85 12.49
C GLY A 318 2.96 -7.45 11.49
N TRP A 319 3.82 -8.37 11.93
CA TRP A 319 4.80 -9.00 11.05
C TRP A 319 4.14 -9.76 9.90
N ARG A 320 3.00 -10.43 10.13
CA ARG A 320 2.40 -11.28 9.09
C ARG A 320 1.92 -10.47 7.87
N PRO A 321 1.13 -9.39 8.03
CA PRO A 321 0.77 -8.55 6.88
C PRO A 321 1.97 -7.88 6.23
N THR A 322 2.93 -7.36 7.02
CA THR A 322 4.17 -6.77 6.49
C THR A 322 4.96 -7.76 5.64
N TYR A 323 5.11 -9.00 6.13
CA TYR A 323 5.78 -10.07 5.41
C TYR A 323 5.04 -10.48 4.14
N GLN A 324 3.71 -10.56 4.20
CA GLN A 324 2.93 -10.82 2.98
C GLN A 324 3.19 -9.72 1.94
N GLY A 325 3.29 -8.46 2.39
CA GLY A 325 3.68 -7.33 1.57
C GLY A 325 5.04 -7.47 0.90
N LEU A 326 6.07 -7.86 1.69
CA LEU A 326 7.41 -8.13 1.17
C LEU A 326 7.33 -9.08 -0.03
N VAL A 327 6.55 -10.15 0.10
CA VAL A 327 6.50 -11.15 -0.96
C VAL A 327 5.61 -10.70 -2.11
N THR A 328 4.43 -10.14 -1.86
CA THR A 328 3.46 -9.85 -2.93
C THR A 328 3.75 -8.59 -3.70
N GLN A 329 4.62 -7.70 -3.20
CA GLN A 329 4.93 -6.40 -3.81
C GLN A 329 3.67 -5.58 -4.12
N SER A 330 2.61 -5.77 -3.34
CA SER A 330 1.35 -5.05 -3.52
C SER A 330 0.64 -4.81 -2.19
N SER A 331 0.57 -3.54 -1.79
CA SER A 331 -0.25 -3.08 -0.66
C SER A 331 -1.72 -3.46 -0.85
N SER A 332 -2.24 -3.29 -2.07
CA SER A 332 -3.60 -3.65 -2.46
C SER A 332 -3.88 -5.15 -2.29
N ALA A 333 -2.95 -6.01 -2.71
CA ALA A 333 -3.07 -7.46 -2.56
C ALA A 333 -2.93 -7.96 -1.11
N THR A 334 -2.53 -7.11 -0.16
CA THR A 334 -2.51 -7.46 1.27
C THR A 334 -3.67 -6.86 2.05
N LEU A 335 -4.43 -5.94 1.46
CA LEU A 335 -5.44 -5.14 2.14
C LEU A 335 -6.40 -5.98 3.02
N PRO A 336 -7.03 -7.06 2.52
CA PRO A 336 -7.97 -7.82 3.34
C PRO A 336 -7.31 -8.46 4.57
N TYR A 337 -6.06 -8.89 4.42
CA TYR A 337 -5.31 -9.55 5.49
C TYR A 337 -4.82 -8.54 6.53
N THR A 338 -4.33 -7.39 6.08
CA THR A 338 -3.96 -6.25 6.92
C THR A 338 -5.14 -5.80 7.79
N MET A 339 -6.32 -5.63 7.17
CA MET A 339 -7.54 -5.26 7.90
C MET A 339 -7.92 -6.32 8.94
N LYS A 340 -7.88 -7.60 8.55
CA LYS A 340 -8.19 -8.71 9.46
C LYS A 340 -7.25 -8.77 10.66
N SER A 341 -5.93 -8.63 10.45
CA SER A 341 -4.96 -8.64 11.54
C SER A 341 -5.20 -7.51 12.54
N LEU A 342 -5.48 -6.30 12.05
CA LEU A 342 -5.77 -5.15 12.91
C LEU A 342 -7.05 -5.34 13.75
N VAL A 343 -8.13 -5.83 13.12
CA VAL A 343 -9.43 -6.01 13.80
C VAL A 343 -9.41 -7.22 14.74
N ASP A 344 -9.03 -8.40 14.22
CA ASP A 344 -9.18 -9.66 14.95
C ASP A 344 -8.06 -9.87 15.96
N GLU A 345 -6.81 -9.58 15.57
CA GLU A 345 -5.63 -9.89 16.38
C GLU A 345 -5.24 -8.70 17.26
N MET A 346 -5.19 -7.48 16.71
CA MET A 346 -4.79 -6.27 17.46
C MET A 346 -5.95 -5.57 18.18
N LYS A 347 -7.19 -5.94 17.87
CA LYS A 347 -8.42 -5.38 18.45
C LYS A 347 -8.57 -3.87 18.23
N VAL A 348 -8.15 -3.40 17.06
CA VAL A 348 -8.42 -2.05 16.58
C VAL A 348 -9.84 -2.01 16.01
N ASP A 349 -10.59 -0.95 16.29
CA ASP A 349 -11.98 -0.82 15.84
C ASP A 349 -12.08 -0.86 14.31
N GLU A 350 -13.01 -1.67 13.82
CA GLU A 350 -13.26 -1.88 12.39
C GLU A 350 -13.50 -0.57 11.63
N THR A 351 -14.14 0.43 12.22
CA THR A 351 -14.37 1.74 11.59
C THR A 351 -13.06 2.46 11.30
N CYS A 352 -12.08 2.37 12.20
CA CYS A 352 -10.77 3.01 12.01
C CYS A 352 -9.95 2.28 10.94
N VAL A 353 -9.96 0.95 10.98
CA VAL A 353 -9.24 0.09 10.04
C VAL A 353 -9.80 0.21 8.61
N SER A 354 -11.12 0.08 8.45
CA SER A 354 -11.81 0.19 7.16
C SER A 354 -11.70 1.56 6.50
N THR A 355 -11.38 2.59 7.28
CA THR A 355 -11.21 3.94 6.74
C THR A 355 -9.77 4.20 6.32
N ILE A 356 -8.80 3.85 7.17
CA ILE A 356 -7.40 4.25 6.99
C ILE A 356 -6.65 3.29 6.08
N ILE A 357 -6.85 1.97 6.23
CA ILE A 357 -6.04 1.00 5.49
C ILE A 357 -6.33 1.05 3.99
N PRO A 358 -7.58 1.06 3.50
CA PRO A 358 -7.85 1.26 2.07
C PRO A 358 -7.23 2.56 1.54
N LEU A 359 -7.41 3.66 2.26
CA LEU A 359 -6.87 4.96 1.90
C LEU A 359 -5.34 4.91 1.74
N SER A 360 -4.66 4.22 2.66
CA SER A 360 -3.20 4.08 2.64
C SER A 360 -2.65 3.26 1.47
N THR A 361 -3.49 2.50 0.76
CA THR A 361 -3.05 1.75 -0.44
C THR A 361 -2.90 2.64 -1.67
N THR A 362 -3.43 3.86 -1.65
CA THR A 362 -3.30 4.82 -2.76
C THR A 362 -2.86 6.22 -2.32
N MET A 363 -2.83 6.48 -1.01
CA MET A 363 -2.40 7.76 -0.45
C MET A 363 -1.36 7.53 0.65
N GLY A 364 -0.33 8.37 0.67
CA GLY A 364 0.62 8.37 1.79
C GLY A 364 1.57 7.18 1.83
N MET A 365 1.97 6.69 0.66
CA MET A 365 2.91 5.57 0.54
C MET A 365 4.32 6.00 0.93
N ILE A 366 4.70 5.68 2.17
CA ILE A 366 6.01 6.04 2.73
C ILE A 366 7.17 5.51 1.88
N GLY A 367 7.16 4.23 1.52
CA GLY A 367 8.20 3.61 0.72
C GLY A 367 8.09 3.99 -0.76
N GLY A 368 6.89 3.84 -1.31
CA GLY A 368 6.60 4.01 -2.75
C GLY A 368 6.59 5.46 -3.23
N ALA A 369 6.43 6.43 -2.35
CA ALA A 369 6.52 7.85 -2.67
C ALA A 369 7.64 8.52 -1.89
N GLY A 370 7.58 8.46 -0.56
CA GLY A 370 8.51 9.19 0.32
C GLY A 370 9.96 8.76 0.13
N ALA A 371 10.29 7.52 0.49
CA ALA A 371 11.65 7.01 0.43
C ALA A 371 12.20 6.97 -1.01
N GLU A 372 11.38 6.52 -1.96
CA GLU A 372 11.76 6.51 -3.38
C GLU A 372 12.00 7.92 -3.92
N GLY A 373 11.08 8.87 -3.68
CA GLY A 373 11.25 10.25 -4.10
C GLY A 373 12.49 10.90 -3.49
N GLY A 374 12.74 10.67 -2.20
CA GLY A 374 13.96 11.16 -1.53
C GLY A 374 15.23 10.58 -2.16
N LEU A 375 15.21 9.29 -2.49
CA LEU A 375 16.33 8.62 -3.16
C LEU A 375 16.55 9.17 -4.58
N ILE A 376 15.49 9.34 -5.38
CA ILE A 376 15.57 9.94 -6.72
C ILE A 376 16.17 11.35 -6.65
N MET A 377 15.70 12.18 -5.72
CA MET A 377 16.24 13.53 -5.52
C MET A 377 17.72 13.51 -5.17
N SER A 378 18.14 12.61 -4.28
CA SER A 378 19.55 12.45 -3.93
C SER A 378 20.40 11.93 -5.09
N LEU A 379 19.85 11.03 -5.91
CA LEU A 379 20.51 10.49 -7.11
C LEU A 379 20.74 11.60 -8.13
N MET A 380 19.72 12.41 -8.41
CA MET A 380 19.81 13.57 -9.31
C MET A 380 20.80 14.61 -8.81
N TRP A 381 20.73 14.95 -7.52
CA TRP A 381 21.65 15.91 -6.91
C TRP A 381 23.11 15.46 -6.96
N THR A 382 23.37 14.20 -6.60
CA THR A 382 24.75 13.70 -6.47
C THR A 382 25.34 13.20 -7.77
N GLY A 383 24.50 12.75 -8.71
CA GLY A 383 24.91 12.13 -9.96
C GLY A 383 24.92 13.02 -11.17
N SER A 384 24.67 14.32 -11.02
CA SER A 384 24.70 15.31 -12.10
C SER A 384 25.48 16.55 -11.67
N ASP A 385 26.14 17.25 -12.60
CA ASP A 385 26.64 18.62 -12.44
C ASP A 385 25.78 19.68 -13.12
N SER A 386 24.63 19.29 -13.66
CA SER A 386 23.81 20.19 -14.46
C SER A 386 23.37 21.44 -13.68
N PRO A 387 23.56 22.65 -14.24
CA PRO A 387 23.13 23.91 -13.61
C PRO A 387 21.64 23.92 -13.23
N ILE A 388 20.77 23.23 -14.00
CA ILE A 388 19.34 23.15 -13.71
C ILE A 388 19.01 22.48 -12.36
N ILE A 389 19.90 21.61 -11.88
CA ILE A 389 19.78 20.95 -10.56
C ILE A 389 20.46 21.81 -9.49
N HIS A 390 21.65 22.34 -9.77
CA HIS A 390 22.54 22.93 -8.76
C HIS A 390 22.36 24.43 -8.53
N ASP A 391 21.97 25.23 -9.53
CA ASP A 391 21.95 26.70 -9.46
C ASP A 391 20.98 27.23 -8.39
N GLN A 392 19.87 26.53 -8.18
CA GLN A 392 18.87 26.87 -7.16
C GLN A 392 19.30 26.51 -5.72
N GLY A 393 20.40 25.77 -5.57
CA GLY A 393 20.90 25.27 -4.30
C GLY A 393 20.15 24.05 -3.76
N ILE A 394 20.86 23.24 -2.97
CA ILE A 394 20.36 21.94 -2.47
C ILE A 394 19.06 22.05 -1.68
N TRP A 395 18.91 23.09 -0.86
CA TRP A 395 17.76 23.25 0.01
C TRP A 395 16.48 23.50 -0.79
N LEU A 396 16.53 24.41 -1.76
CA LEU A 396 15.37 24.70 -2.59
C LEU A 396 15.00 23.49 -3.45
N PHE A 397 16.00 22.83 -4.06
CA PHE A 397 15.79 21.60 -4.82
C PHE A 397 15.09 20.50 -4.00
N LEU A 398 15.58 20.21 -2.78
CA LEU A 398 14.97 19.18 -1.92
C LEU A 398 13.59 19.57 -1.39
N ILE A 399 13.34 20.85 -1.08
CA ILE A 399 12.03 21.31 -0.64
C ILE A 399 11.00 21.17 -1.76
N LEU A 400 11.36 21.53 -3.00
CA LEU A 400 10.50 21.32 -4.17
C LEU A 400 10.23 19.83 -4.37
N GLY A 401 11.27 18.98 -4.31
CA GLY A 401 11.11 17.53 -4.41
C GLY A 401 10.22 16.95 -3.31
N LEU A 402 10.31 17.45 -2.08
CA LEU A 402 9.46 17.03 -0.96
C LEU A 402 7.99 17.38 -1.22
N ILE A 403 7.70 18.62 -1.62
CA ILE A 403 6.34 19.07 -1.90
C ILE A 403 5.73 18.25 -3.04
N MET A 404 6.48 18.05 -4.12
CA MET A 404 6.02 17.24 -5.25
C MET A 404 5.82 15.78 -4.85
N THR A 405 6.74 15.20 -4.07
CA THR A 405 6.60 13.83 -3.56
C THR A 405 5.33 13.65 -2.72
N ILE A 406 5.00 14.63 -1.87
CA ILE A 406 3.76 14.61 -1.09
C ILE A 406 2.55 14.59 -2.02
N ILE A 407 2.53 15.45 -3.05
CA ILE A 407 1.43 15.52 -4.02
C ILE A 407 1.32 14.19 -4.79
N ILE A 408 2.42 13.68 -5.32
CA ILE A 408 2.48 12.42 -6.07
C ILE A 408 2.00 11.25 -5.20
N SER A 409 2.29 11.26 -3.89
CA SER A 409 1.90 10.19 -2.96
C SER A 409 0.40 9.93 -2.86
N PHE A 410 -0.46 10.85 -3.31
CA PHE A 410 -1.92 10.69 -3.32
C PHE A 410 -2.44 9.84 -4.50
N GLY A 411 -1.61 9.61 -5.52
CA GLY A 411 -2.04 9.00 -6.78
C GLY A 411 -1.26 7.77 -7.22
N ILE A 412 -0.27 7.34 -6.44
CA ILE A 412 0.44 6.10 -6.76
C ILE A 412 -0.43 4.92 -6.32
N PRO A 413 -0.73 3.95 -7.19
CA PRO A 413 -1.51 2.77 -6.82
C PRO A 413 -0.68 1.79 -5.97
N GLY A 414 -1.33 1.04 -5.09
CA GLY A 414 -0.69 0.01 -4.25
C GLY A 414 -0.38 -1.30 -4.98
N THR A 415 -0.01 -1.22 -6.25
CA THR A 415 0.30 -2.34 -7.16
C THR A 415 1.80 -2.42 -7.43
N PRO A 416 2.34 -3.55 -7.91
CA PRO A 416 3.75 -3.66 -8.25
C PRO A 416 4.15 -2.71 -9.40
N GLY A 417 5.42 -2.33 -9.47
CA GLY A 417 6.01 -1.67 -10.64
C GLY A 417 5.66 -0.18 -10.80
N THR A 418 5.48 0.55 -9.70
CA THR A 418 5.03 1.96 -9.75
C THR A 418 6.17 2.97 -9.88
N SER A 419 7.43 2.53 -9.88
CA SER A 419 8.58 3.45 -9.91
C SER A 419 8.60 4.36 -11.14
N THR A 420 8.21 3.84 -12.31
CA THR A 420 8.09 4.63 -13.55
C THR A 420 7.15 5.84 -13.37
N LEU A 421 6.03 5.66 -12.67
CA LEU A 421 5.09 6.76 -12.40
C LEU A 421 5.69 7.80 -11.47
N VAL A 422 6.41 7.37 -10.43
CA VAL A 422 7.07 8.25 -9.46
C VAL A 422 8.14 9.08 -10.15
N ILE A 423 9.04 8.43 -10.90
CA ILE A 423 10.14 9.08 -11.63
C ILE A 423 9.60 10.08 -12.65
N THR A 424 8.66 9.64 -13.50
CA THR A 424 8.05 10.51 -14.53
C THR A 424 7.40 11.72 -13.87
N SER A 425 6.57 11.50 -12.86
CA SER A 425 5.85 12.58 -12.19
C SER A 425 6.82 13.55 -11.51
N LEU A 426 7.84 13.05 -10.81
CA LEU A 426 8.79 13.88 -10.07
C LEU A 426 9.68 14.71 -11.01
N THR A 427 10.26 14.09 -12.05
CA THR A 427 11.11 14.79 -13.04
C THR A 427 10.34 15.84 -13.84
N SER A 428 9.12 15.53 -14.28
CA SER A 428 8.25 16.52 -14.94
C SER A 428 7.82 17.63 -13.97
N SER A 429 7.50 17.30 -12.71
CA SER A 429 7.11 18.30 -11.69
C SER A 429 8.21 19.28 -11.32
N LEU A 430 9.46 18.85 -11.44
CA LEU A 430 10.64 19.65 -11.16
C LEU A 430 11.17 20.40 -12.38
N GLY A 431 10.54 20.26 -13.55
CA GLY A 431 10.98 20.91 -14.79
C GLY A 431 12.29 20.36 -15.34
N VAL A 432 12.63 19.11 -15.02
CA VAL A 432 13.87 18.43 -15.42
C VAL A 432 13.60 17.10 -16.14
N PRO A 433 12.74 17.09 -17.19
CA PRO A 433 12.34 15.88 -17.89
C PRO A 433 13.52 15.17 -18.59
N SER A 434 14.59 15.89 -18.91
CA SER A 434 15.82 15.34 -19.48
C SER A 434 16.49 14.29 -18.58
N PHE A 435 16.26 14.33 -17.26
CA PHE A 435 16.79 13.35 -16.31
C PHE A 435 15.92 12.10 -16.15
N ARG A 436 14.74 12.04 -16.79
CA ARG A 436 13.77 10.95 -16.64
C ARG A 436 14.35 9.60 -17.06
N GLU A 437 14.79 9.48 -18.30
CA GLU A 437 15.31 8.21 -18.85
C GLU A 437 16.57 7.73 -18.11
N ALA A 438 17.44 8.67 -17.75
CA ALA A 438 18.65 8.38 -16.97
C ALA A 438 18.30 7.81 -15.58
N THR A 439 17.33 8.43 -14.91
CA THR A 439 16.85 8.00 -13.58
C THR A 439 16.14 6.66 -13.69
N MET A 440 15.30 6.45 -14.71
CA MET A 440 14.63 5.18 -14.97
C MET A 440 15.62 4.05 -15.23
N SER A 441 16.66 4.30 -16.03
CA SER A 441 17.68 3.30 -16.35
C SER A 441 18.39 2.76 -15.11
N ILE A 442 18.51 3.57 -14.06
CA ILE A 442 19.12 3.17 -12.79
C ILE A 442 18.08 2.54 -11.85
N MET A 443 16.93 3.18 -11.68
CA MET A 443 15.93 2.78 -10.69
C MET A 443 15.17 1.52 -11.10
N LEU A 444 14.85 1.37 -12.40
CA LEU A 444 14.09 0.21 -12.89
C LEU A 444 14.87 -1.10 -12.82
N VAL A 445 16.21 -1.04 -12.90
CA VAL A 445 17.09 -2.19 -12.65
C VAL A 445 16.92 -2.72 -11.23
N LEU A 446 16.66 -1.84 -10.27
CA LEU A 446 16.46 -2.20 -8.87
C LEU A 446 15.00 -2.49 -8.52
N GLU A 447 14.06 -2.28 -9.44
CA GLU A 447 12.64 -2.12 -9.11
C GLU A 447 12.10 -3.31 -8.34
N ASP A 448 12.27 -4.52 -8.87
CA ASP A 448 11.73 -5.73 -8.24
C ASP A 448 12.34 -5.94 -6.84
N ILE A 449 13.62 -5.64 -6.63
CA ILE A 449 14.26 -5.84 -5.32
C ILE A 449 13.87 -4.72 -4.36
N PHE A 450 13.81 -3.48 -4.82
CA PHE A 450 13.47 -2.34 -3.97
C PHE A 450 11.98 -2.32 -3.60
N ASP A 451 11.09 -2.72 -4.51
CA ASP A 451 9.63 -2.76 -4.30
C ASP A 451 9.24 -3.69 -3.16
N ILE A 452 9.96 -4.81 -2.97
CA ILE A 452 9.80 -5.71 -1.82
C ILE A 452 9.82 -4.91 -0.52
N GLY A 453 10.90 -4.15 -0.30
CA GLY A 453 11.08 -3.32 0.89
C GLY A 453 10.07 -2.17 0.95
N ARG A 454 9.85 -1.44 -0.15
CA ARG A 454 8.93 -0.29 -0.21
C ARG A 454 7.52 -0.70 0.15
N THR A 455 7.02 -1.77 -0.46
CA THR A 455 5.68 -2.31 -0.19
C THR A 455 5.52 -2.72 1.28
N ALA A 456 6.51 -3.41 1.85
CA ALA A 456 6.45 -3.83 3.25
C ALA A 456 6.38 -2.64 4.22
N VAL A 457 7.19 -1.60 3.98
CA VAL A 457 7.16 -0.37 4.78
C VAL A 457 5.86 0.39 4.59
N ASN A 458 5.27 0.41 3.38
CA ASN A 458 3.95 1.00 3.14
C ASN A 458 2.86 0.33 3.99
N ILE A 459 2.83 -1.00 4.03
CA ILE A 459 1.85 -1.75 4.83
C ILE A 459 2.11 -1.54 6.32
N LEU A 460 3.37 -1.61 6.76
CA LEU A 460 3.75 -1.34 8.14
C LEU A 460 3.26 0.05 8.59
N ALA A 461 3.53 1.07 7.78
CA ALA A 461 3.12 2.44 8.00
C ALA A 461 1.60 2.58 8.14
N ALA A 462 0.85 1.99 7.21
CA ALA A 462 -0.60 1.97 7.22
C ALA A 462 -1.15 1.41 8.54
N MET A 463 -0.60 0.27 8.98
CA MET A 463 -0.97 -0.38 10.23
C MET A 463 -0.63 0.49 11.45
N VAL A 464 0.56 1.11 11.46
CA VAL A 464 0.99 2.01 12.54
C VAL A 464 0.09 3.24 12.62
N VAL A 465 -0.19 3.89 11.49
CA VAL A 465 -1.10 5.05 11.42
C VAL A 465 -2.49 4.67 11.90
N SER A 466 -3.04 3.56 11.41
CA SER A 466 -4.37 3.10 11.86
C SER A 466 -4.40 2.84 13.36
N THR A 467 -3.35 2.23 13.91
CA THR A 467 -3.24 1.97 15.36
C THR A 467 -3.14 3.28 16.16
N ILE A 468 -2.29 4.23 15.74
CA ILE A 468 -2.10 5.51 16.44
C ILE A 468 -3.37 6.37 16.38
N VAL A 469 -4.03 6.43 15.22
CA VAL A 469 -5.29 7.17 15.08
C VAL A 469 -6.38 6.54 15.95
N ALA A 470 -6.50 5.20 15.95
CA ALA A 470 -7.44 4.51 16.82
C ALA A 470 -7.16 4.78 18.30
N LEU A 471 -5.89 4.73 18.71
CA LEU A 471 -5.48 5.06 20.07
C LEU A 471 -5.89 6.50 20.44
N SER A 472 -5.70 7.46 19.53
CA SER A 472 -6.09 8.86 19.76
C SER A 472 -7.61 9.05 19.89
N GLU A 473 -8.40 8.12 19.36
CA GLU A 473 -9.86 8.16 19.33
C GLU A 473 -10.51 7.27 20.40
N GLY A 474 -9.74 6.52 21.19
CA GLY A 474 -10.32 5.57 22.16
C GLY A 474 -10.85 4.29 21.48
N MET A 475 -10.31 3.92 20.32
CA MET A 475 -10.83 2.88 19.43
C MET A 475 -9.97 1.62 19.39
N ILE A 476 -9.24 1.37 20.47
CA ILE A 476 -8.54 0.09 20.68
C ILE A 476 -9.19 -0.60 21.88
N HIS A 477 -9.50 -1.89 21.74
CA HIS A 477 -10.13 -2.65 22.81
C HIS A 477 -9.25 -2.62 24.09
N PRO A 478 -9.82 -2.33 25.27
CA PRO A 478 -9.03 -2.08 26.49
C PRO A 478 -8.18 -3.27 26.94
N GLU A 479 -8.68 -4.48 26.69
CA GLU A 479 -8.05 -5.74 27.10
C GLU A 479 -7.07 -6.30 26.07
N THR A 480 -6.78 -5.55 25.00
CA THR A 480 -5.77 -5.99 24.03
C THR A 480 -4.39 -6.08 24.68
N ASP A 481 -3.61 -7.07 24.27
CA ASP A 481 -2.25 -7.28 24.78
C ASP A 481 -1.24 -6.21 24.31
N ILE A 482 -1.56 -5.47 23.24
CA ILE A 482 -0.72 -4.37 22.71
C ILE A 482 -0.74 -3.13 23.62
N LEU A 483 -1.67 -3.05 24.58
CA LEU A 483 -1.78 -1.99 25.56
C LEU A 483 -1.38 -2.45 26.96
N SER A 484 -1.02 -1.50 27.83
CA SER A 484 -0.97 -1.72 29.28
C SER A 484 -2.38 -1.57 29.88
N LYS A 485 -2.64 -2.15 31.06
CA LYS A 485 -3.94 -1.99 31.77
C LYS A 485 -4.32 -0.51 31.93
N LYS A 486 -3.34 0.34 32.31
CA LYS A 486 -3.52 1.80 32.42
C LYS A 486 -3.87 2.46 31.08
N ALA A 487 -3.25 2.03 29.98
CA ALA A 487 -3.58 2.52 28.65
C ALA A 487 -4.98 2.06 28.19
N GLY A 488 -5.38 0.83 28.54
CA GLY A 488 -6.74 0.32 28.28
C GLY A 488 -7.82 1.11 29.01
N LEU A 489 -7.64 1.42 30.29
CA LEU A 489 -8.55 2.29 31.04
C LEU A 489 -8.63 3.70 30.42
N LYS A 490 -7.50 4.24 29.96
CA LYS A 490 -7.47 5.51 29.22
C LYS A 490 -8.26 5.43 27.91
N GLN A 491 -8.22 4.30 27.19
CA GLN A 491 -9.04 4.09 25.99
C GLN A 491 -10.54 4.15 26.29
N LEU A 492 -11.01 3.47 27.34
CA LEU A 492 -12.41 3.52 27.77
C LEU A 492 -12.87 4.96 28.04
N LYS A 493 -12.05 5.73 28.78
CA LYS A 493 -12.32 7.12 29.11
C LYS A 493 -12.42 8.00 27.85
N ILE A 494 -11.46 7.89 26.94
CA ILE A 494 -11.46 8.63 25.67
C ILE A 494 -12.68 8.25 24.83
N ASN A 495 -12.98 6.95 24.71
CA ASN A 495 -14.09 6.45 23.93
C ASN A 495 -15.42 6.99 24.46
N ASN A 496 -15.65 6.92 25.77
CA ASN A 496 -16.87 7.42 26.42
C ASN A 496 -17.06 8.92 26.18
N ILE A 497 -16.00 9.72 26.37
CA ILE A 497 -16.04 11.17 26.08
C ILE A 497 -16.37 11.44 24.61
N ASN A 498 -15.79 10.68 23.69
CA ASN A 498 -16.03 10.85 22.26
C ASN A 498 -17.47 10.46 21.89
N ILE A 499 -17.98 9.34 22.42
CA ILE A 499 -19.38 8.93 22.25
C ILE A 499 -20.32 10.03 22.73
N LEU A 500 -20.10 10.59 23.93
CA LEU A 500 -20.92 11.69 24.45
C LEU A 500 -20.88 12.94 23.56
N LYS A 501 -19.71 13.32 23.04
CA LYS A 501 -19.57 14.45 22.11
C LYS A 501 -20.30 14.21 20.78
N ASP A 502 -20.26 12.98 20.31
CA ASP A 502 -20.87 12.56 19.05
C ASP A 502 -22.41 12.49 19.20
N SER A 503 -22.92 11.86 20.27
CA SER A 503 -24.34 11.83 20.62
C SER A 503 -24.91 13.24 20.79
N ARG A 504 -24.21 14.13 21.50
CA ARG A 504 -24.60 15.56 21.58
C ARG A 504 -24.74 16.19 20.20
N SER A 505 -23.80 15.92 19.31
CA SER A 505 -23.80 16.50 17.95
C SER A 505 -24.95 15.95 17.10
N GLU A 506 -25.27 14.66 17.23
CA GLU A 506 -26.39 14.03 16.53
C GLU A 506 -27.74 14.52 17.05
N GLU A 507 -27.89 14.66 18.36
CA GLU A 507 -29.11 15.15 18.98
C GLU A 507 -29.39 16.61 18.57
N ILE A 508 -28.35 17.46 18.56
CA ILE A 508 -28.45 18.84 18.04
C ILE A 508 -28.85 18.86 16.56
N LYS A 509 -28.26 17.99 15.73
CA LYS A 509 -28.65 17.90 14.30
C LYS A 509 -30.10 17.47 14.14
N SER A 510 -30.56 16.49 14.92
CA SER A 510 -31.95 16.03 14.90
C SER A 510 -32.92 17.14 15.33
N LEU A 511 -32.53 17.94 16.33
CA LEU A 511 -33.31 19.08 16.81
C LEU A 511 -33.39 20.17 15.75
N LYS A 512 -32.28 20.46 15.06
CA LYS A 512 -32.24 21.43 13.95
C LYS A 512 -33.15 21.00 12.80
N LEU A 513 -33.13 19.72 12.42
CA LEU A 513 -34.03 19.14 11.41
C LEU A 513 -35.50 19.29 11.80
N LYS A 514 -35.83 19.08 13.09
CA LYS A 514 -37.20 19.29 13.60
C LYS A 514 -37.63 20.76 13.48
N TYR A 515 -36.74 21.69 13.79
CA TYR A 515 -36.99 23.12 13.62
C TYR A 515 -37.15 23.51 12.14
N GLU A 516 -36.28 23.03 11.25
CA GLU A 516 -36.34 23.28 9.80
C GLU A 516 -37.63 22.72 9.18
N ASN A 517 -38.11 21.56 9.66
CA ASN A 517 -39.39 20.96 9.25
C ASN A 517 -40.62 21.60 9.91
N LYS A 518 -40.47 22.73 10.61
CA LYS A 518 -41.55 23.45 11.32
C LYS A 518 -42.28 22.62 12.38
N SER A 519 -41.67 21.53 12.88
CA SER A 519 -42.22 20.72 13.96
C SER A 519 -41.89 21.26 15.36
N LEU A 520 -41.10 22.33 15.45
CA LEU A 520 -40.77 23.07 16.67
C LEU A 520 -40.77 24.57 16.36
N ASN A 521 -41.24 25.38 17.31
CA ASN A 521 -41.07 26.83 17.21
C ASN A 521 -39.67 27.28 17.69
N LYS A 522 -39.30 28.54 17.42
CA LYS A 522 -37.96 29.08 17.72
C LYS A 522 -37.64 29.07 19.22
N LEU A 523 -38.64 29.29 20.07
CA LEU A 523 -38.49 29.37 21.52
C LEU A 523 -38.23 27.98 22.12
N GLU A 524 -39.03 27.00 21.71
CA GLU A 524 -38.84 25.58 22.04
C GLU A 524 -37.50 25.03 21.54
N TYR A 525 -37.10 25.39 20.32
CA TYR A 525 -35.80 25.01 19.76
C TYR A 525 -34.65 25.52 20.64
N ASN A 526 -34.67 26.81 20.99
CA ASN A 526 -33.61 27.44 21.78
C ASN A 526 -33.52 26.82 23.19
N GLN A 527 -34.66 26.53 23.82
CA GLN A 527 -34.70 25.91 25.14
C GLN A 527 -34.13 24.49 25.09
N LYS A 528 -34.64 23.63 24.21
CA LYS A 528 -34.14 22.25 24.03
C LYS A 528 -32.66 22.21 23.64
N TYR A 529 -32.21 23.15 22.82
CA TYR A 529 -30.79 23.27 22.45
C TYR A 529 -29.89 23.54 23.67
N LYS A 530 -30.31 24.47 24.54
CA LYS A 530 -29.59 24.81 25.77
C LYS A 530 -29.56 23.63 26.74
N ASP A 531 -30.68 22.93 26.89
CA ASP A 531 -30.81 21.77 27.78
C ASP A 531 -29.91 20.61 27.34
N ILE A 532 -29.91 20.28 26.03
CA ILE A 532 -29.00 19.30 25.46
C ILE A 532 -27.55 19.70 25.73
N LYS A 533 -27.17 20.96 25.45
CA LYS A 533 -25.79 21.42 25.65
C LYS A 533 -25.34 21.29 27.11
N ASN A 534 -26.20 21.64 28.06
CA ASN A 534 -25.92 21.54 29.50
C ASN A 534 -25.85 20.09 29.97
N SER A 535 -26.81 19.26 29.59
CA SER A 535 -26.85 17.83 29.94
C SER A 535 -25.57 17.10 29.53
N TYR A 536 -25.14 17.25 28.27
CA TYR A 536 -23.89 16.63 27.81
C TYR A 536 -22.64 17.28 28.39
N LYS A 537 -22.67 18.56 28.76
CA LYS A 537 -21.53 19.19 29.46
C LYS A 537 -21.28 18.50 30.80
N ASN A 538 -22.35 18.20 31.55
CA ASN A 538 -22.25 17.50 32.84
C ASN A 538 -21.76 16.06 32.65
N LYS A 539 -22.38 15.30 31.74
CA LYS A 539 -21.96 13.91 31.42
C LYS A 539 -20.49 13.82 30.99
N ILE A 540 -20.01 14.76 30.17
CA ILE A 540 -18.61 14.80 29.73
C ILE A 540 -17.67 15.15 30.90
N THR A 541 -18.12 15.98 31.83
CA THR A 541 -17.33 16.35 33.02
C THR A 541 -17.22 15.17 33.98
N GLU A 542 -18.31 14.44 34.20
CA GLU A 542 -18.32 13.18 34.97
C GLU A 542 -17.41 12.13 34.33
N ALA A 543 -17.49 11.93 33.01
CA ALA A 543 -16.62 10.99 32.30
C ALA A 543 -15.13 11.41 32.28
N LYS A 544 -14.82 12.68 32.58
CA LYS A 544 -13.45 13.20 32.71
C LYS A 544 -12.88 13.04 34.10
N ASN A 545 -13.71 12.90 35.12
CA ASN A 545 -13.28 12.50 36.45
C ASN A 545 -13.02 10.99 36.48
#